data_AF-A0A4S4HVY6-F1
#
_entry.id   AF-A0A4S4HVY6-F1
#
_cell.length_a   1.000
_cell.length_b   1.000
_cell.length_c   1.000
_cell.angle_alpha   90.00
_cell.angle_beta   90.00
_cell.angle_gamma   90.00
#
_symmetry.space_group_name_H-M   'P 1'
#
loop_
_entity.id
_entity.type
_entity.pdbx_description
1 polymer ?
#
loop_
_entity_poly.entity_id
_entity_poly.type
_entity_poly.pdbx_seq_one_letter_code
_entity_poly.pdbx_strand_id
1 'polypeptide(L)' 'MAGTTLVLKEENLVVLENVEKSVYEELQHKTGEANCTCAVNESVVHLGKVSSVLWNEDEIDWEYGY' A
#
# COMPACT_ATOMS: atom_id res chain seq x y z
N MET A 1 -2.18 13.95 5.32
CA MET A 1 -2.52 12.95 6.36
C MET A 1 -2.00 11.63 5.87
N ALA A 2 -1.28 10.91 6.72
CA ALA A 2 -0.80 9.57 6.42
C ALA A 2 -1.87 8.56 6.86
N GLY A 3 -2.06 7.50 6.10
CA GLY A 3 -3.06 6.48 6.37
C GLY A 3 -2.56 5.08 6.03
N THR A 4 -3.48 4.12 5.93
CA THR A 4 -3.17 2.72 5.65
C THR A 4 -3.45 2.39 4.19
N THR A 5 -2.44 1.87 3.49
CA THR A 5 -2.56 1.41 2.10
C THR A 5 -2.53 -0.11 2.05
N LEU A 6 -3.53 -0.70 1.42
CA LEU A 6 -3.66 -2.14 1.19
C LEU A 6 -3.31 -2.42 -0.27
N VAL A 7 -2.23 -3.15 -0.48
CA VAL A 7 -1.74 -3.52 -1.81
C VAL A 7 -2.07 -4.98 -2.08
N LEU A 8 -3.01 -5.21 -2.99
CA LEU A 8 -3.39 -6.54 -3.46
C LEU A 8 -2.48 -6.97 -4.60
N LYS A 9 -1.80 -8.09 -4.39
CA LYS A 9 -1.01 -8.81 -5.39
C LYS A 9 -1.74 -10.12 -5.70
N GLU A 10 -1.35 -10.80 -6.79
CA GLU A 10 -2.02 -12.04 -7.23
C GLU A 10 -2.11 -13.11 -6.14
N GLU A 11 -1.08 -13.26 -5.30
CA GLU A 11 -1.01 -14.31 -4.29
C GLU A 11 -0.87 -13.78 -2.85
N ASN A 12 -0.73 -12.46 -2.66
CA ASN A 12 -0.41 -11.88 -1.35
C ASN A 12 -1.05 -10.51 -1.15
N LEU A 13 -1.37 -10.18 0.10
CA LEU A 13 -1.75 -8.83 0.52
C LEU A 13 -0.58 -8.20 1.26
N VAL A 14 -0.22 -6.97 0.89
CA VAL A 14 0.77 -6.17 1.62
C VAL A 14 0.05 -4.99 2.25
N VAL A 15 0.18 -4.84 3.56
CA VAL A 15 -0.34 -3.69 4.31
C VAL A 15 0.83 -2.72 4.53
N LEU A 16 0.61 -1.47 4.15
CA LEU A 16 1.55 -0.38 4.36
C LEU A 16 0.87 0.67 5.23
N GLU A 17 1.35 0.88 6.44
CA GLU A 17 0.86 1.91 7.35
C GLU A 17 1.71 3.18 7.22
N ASN A 18 1.17 4.32 7.67
CA ASN A 18 1.84 5.62 7.57
C ASN A 18 2.20 6.02 6.13
N VAL A 19 1.33 5.69 5.17
CA VAL A 19 1.51 6.04 3.76
C VAL A 19 0.84 7.38 3.50
N GLU A 20 1.60 8.33 2.95
CA GLU A 20 1.04 9.59 2.49
C GLU A 20 0.09 9.37 1.29
N LYS A 21 -1.01 10.14 1.24
CA LYS A 21 -1.96 10.07 0.14
C LYS A 21 -1.32 10.19 -1.24
N SER A 22 -0.30 11.04 -1.40
CA SER A 22 0.43 11.22 -2.64
C SER A 22 1.15 9.93 -3.09
N VAL A 23 1.71 9.16 -2.14
CA VAL A 23 2.34 7.86 -2.43
C VAL A 23 1.30 6.84 -2.85
N TYR A 24 0.12 6.83 -2.22
CA TYR A 24 -1.00 6.00 -2.65
C TYR A 24 -1.47 6.35 -4.07
N GLU A 25 -1.64 7.63 -4.40
CA GLU A 25 -2.07 8.07 -5.73
C GLU A 25 -1.04 7.64 -6.79
N GLU A 26 0.25 7.77 -6.51
CA GLU A 26 1.29 7.24 -7.39
C GLU A 26 1.21 5.71 -7.56
N LEU A 27 1.00 4.97 -6.48
CA LEU A 27 0.82 3.52 -6.51
C LEU A 27 -0.40 3.13 -7.33
N GLN A 28 -1.51 3.85 -7.17
CA GLN A 28 -2.73 3.64 -7.93
C GLN A 28 -2.47 3.84 -9.43
N HIS A 29 -1.75 4.90 -9.81
CA HIS A 29 -1.37 5.16 -11.20
C HIS A 29 -0.45 4.08 -11.80
N LYS A 30 0.43 3.48 -10.98
CA LYS A 30 1.35 2.40 -11.39
C LYS A 30 0.73 1.00 -11.28
N THR A 31 -0.56 0.90 -10.94
CA THR A 31 -1.25 -0.40 -10.84
C THR A 31 -1.25 -1.11 -12.19
N GLY A 32 -0.91 -2.40 -12.21
CA GLY A 32 -0.77 -3.19 -13.43
C GLY A 32 0.65 -3.20 -14.04
N GLU A 33 1.57 -2.36 -13.55
CA GLU A 33 2.99 -2.49 -13.91
C GLU A 33 3.62 -3.73 -13.25
N ALA A 34 4.57 -4.35 -13.94
CA ALA A 34 5.24 -5.55 -13.44
C ALA A 34 6.18 -5.28 -12.26
N ASN A 35 6.68 -4.04 -12.12
CA ASN A 35 7.69 -3.64 -11.14
C ASN A 35 7.27 -2.36 -10.41
N CYS A 36 6.21 -2.44 -9.60
CA CYS A 36 5.78 -1.31 -8.80
C CYS A 36 6.66 -1.17 -7.53
N THR A 37 7.09 0.05 -7.23
CA THR A 37 7.90 0.38 -6.05
C THR A 37 7.42 1.69 -5.44
N CYS A 38 7.42 1.78 -4.11
CA CYS A 38 7.11 3.01 -3.37
C CYS A 38 8.09 3.22 -2.23
N ALA A 39 8.29 4.48 -1.84
CA ALA A 39 8.99 4.83 -0.61
C ALA A 39 7.97 5.09 0.50
N VAL A 40 8.10 4.41 1.63
CA VAL A 40 7.30 4.62 2.83
C VAL A 40 8.25 4.72 4.01
N ASN A 41 8.16 5.79 4.80
CA ASN A 41 9.03 6.03 5.97
C ASN A 41 10.53 5.81 5.67
N GLU A 42 11.03 6.46 4.61
CA GLU A 42 12.44 6.39 4.15
C GLU A 42 12.91 5.00 3.70
N SER A 43 12.00 4.02 3.67
CA SER A 43 12.26 2.66 3.19
C SER A 43 11.63 2.43 1.82
N VAL A 44 12.39 1.88 0.89
CA VAL A 44 11.89 1.52 -0.45
C VAL A 44 11.29 0.12 -0.39
N VAL A 45 10.00 0.02 -0.71
CA VAL A 45 9.26 -1.24 -0.77
C VAL A 45 9.08 -1.66 -2.22
N HIS A 46 9.53 -2.88 -2.53
CA HIS A 46 9.36 -3.50 -3.84
C HIS A 46 8.10 -4.35 -3.86
N LEU A 47 7.04 -3.82 -4.48
CA LEU A 47 5.73 -4.47 -4.54
C LEU A 47 5.60 -5.40 -5.75
N GLY A 48 6.39 -5.24 -6.80
CA GLY A 48 6.30 -6.08 -8.00
C GLY A 48 4.97 -5.86 -8.73
N LYS A 49 4.34 -6.92 -9.25
CA LYS A 49 3.05 -6.81 -9.93
C LYS A 49 1.93 -6.57 -8.92
N VAL A 50 1.32 -5.39 -9.02
CA VAL A 50 0.20 -4.97 -8.17
C VAL A 50 -1.09 -5.05 -8.97
N SER A 51 -2.07 -5.77 -8.43
CA SER A 51 -3.39 -5.95 -9.06
C SER A 51 -4.35 -4.83 -8.69
N SER A 52 -4.31 -4.36 -7.44
CA SER A 52 -5.13 -3.25 -6.94
C SER A 52 -4.53 -2.65 -5.69
N VAL A 53 -4.84 -1.37 -5.46
CA VAL A 53 -4.40 -0.62 -4.28
C VAL A 53 -5.62 0.06 -3.68
N LEU A 54 -5.79 -0.08 -2.36
CA LEU A 54 -6.82 0.62 -1.58
C LEU A 54 -6.15 1.49 -0.54
N TRP A 55 -6.76 2.63 -0.22
CA TRP A 55 -6.29 3.51 0.83
C TRP A 55 -7.40 3.79 1.82
N ASN A 56 -7.02 3.76 3.09
CA ASN A 56 -7.83 4.14 4.22
C ASN A 56 -7.15 5.33 4.90
N GLU A 57 -7.93 6.38 5.17
CA GLU A 57 -7.41 7.58 5.84
C GLU A 57 -7.09 7.30 7.32
N ASP A 58 -7.77 6.31 7.91
CA ASP A 58 -7.55 5.86 9.28
C ASP A 58 -6.49 4.75 9.39
N GLU A 59 -5.86 4.68 10.56
CA GLU A 59 -5.10 3.52 10.99
C GLU A 59 -6.06 2.34 11.19
N ILE A 60 -5.73 1.19 10.59
CA ILE A 60 -6.54 -0.01 10.77
C ILE A 60 -6.18 -0.60 12.12
N ASP A 61 -7.13 -0.58 13.07
CA ASP A 61 -6.99 -1.27 14.34
C ASP A 61 -7.13 -2.78 14.12
N TRP A 62 -6.00 -3.48 14.13
CA TRP A 62 -5.93 -4.93 13.95
C TRP A 62 -6.24 -5.70 15.25
N GLU A 63 -6.61 -5.05 16.35
CA GLU A 63 -7.02 -5.68 17.61
C GLU A 63 -8.40 -6.35 17.50
N TYR A 64 -8.58 -7.25 16.53
CA TYR A 64 -9.61 -8.28 16.62
C TYR A 64 -9.06 -9.42 17.48
N GLY A 65 -9.19 -9.23 18.80
CA GLY A 65 -8.77 -10.17 19.83
C GLY A 65 -9.39 -11.56 19.66
N TYR A 66 -8.55 -12.58 19.72
CA TYR A 66 -8.90 -14.00 19.90
C TYR A 66 -9.28 -14.31 21.35
#